data_AF-A0A7S2F139-F1
#
_entry.id   AF-A0A7S2F139-F1
#
_cell.length_a   1.000
_cell.length_b   1.000
_cell.length_c   1.000
_cell.angle_alpha   90.00
_cell.angle_beta   90.00
_cell.angle_gamma   90.00
#
_symmetry.space_group_name_H-M   'P 1'
#
loop_
_entity.id
_entity.type
_entity.pdbx_description
1 polymer ?
#
loop_
_entity_poly.entity_id
_entity_poly.type
_entity_poly.pdbx_seq_one_letter_code
_entity_poly.pdbx_strand_id
1 'polypeptide(L)'
;IEGDLSKLSDEHFRQFEPTEDCFENAINTWREFVKKAELFKELTRTELRFFRKRFIDELDFDCKHDPDVLKNWLTDVRAAVQNEKPAFCKKLERSLNRAALGYKVKMQSWMAHTSQLSFDTMCGKKATEAENHTMFLQTQEYYETSKEIKEEELQLPSAFDSRTEWPNCATVIGKIHNQGTCGSCWAFGALSATDSRLCIETNGAFSGPRAQ
;
A
#
# COMPACT_ATOMS: atom_id res chain seq x y z
N ILE A 1 -11.19 -9.83 -9.81
CA ILE A 1 -9.90 -9.49 -9.15
C ILE A 1 -10.06 -8.67 -7.87
N GLU A 2 -11.09 -7.80 -7.79
CA GLU A 2 -11.34 -6.93 -6.62
C GLU A 2 -11.84 -7.69 -5.37
N GLY A 3 -12.45 -8.88 -5.55
CA GLY A 3 -12.82 -9.76 -4.45
C GLY A 3 -11.63 -10.47 -3.80
N ASP A 4 -11.90 -11.17 -2.69
CA ASP A 4 -10.95 -12.01 -1.99
C ASP A 4 -10.77 -13.35 -2.74
N LEU A 5 -9.63 -13.51 -3.43
CA LEU A 5 -9.36 -14.70 -4.23
C LEU A 5 -9.16 -15.94 -3.36
N SER A 6 -8.70 -15.77 -2.12
CA SER A 6 -8.50 -16.88 -1.18
C SER A 6 -9.80 -17.52 -0.71
N LYS A 7 -10.96 -16.87 -0.95
CA LYS A 7 -12.29 -17.34 -0.54
C LYS A 7 -13.09 -17.99 -1.67
N LEU A 8 -12.51 -18.16 -2.86
CA LEU A 8 -13.16 -18.91 -3.94
C LEU A 8 -13.41 -20.37 -3.52
N SER A 9 -14.39 -21.01 -4.15
CA SER A 9 -14.71 -22.44 -3.93
C SER A 9 -13.51 -23.33 -4.26
N ASP A 10 -13.41 -24.49 -3.60
CA ASP A 10 -12.30 -25.45 -3.78
C ASP A 10 -12.09 -25.87 -5.24
N GLU A 11 -13.14 -25.85 -6.07
CA GLU A 11 -13.05 -26.20 -7.50
C GLU A 11 -12.04 -25.33 -8.28
N HIS A 12 -11.78 -24.11 -7.81
CA HIS A 12 -10.82 -23.17 -8.39
C HIS A 12 -9.36 -23.55 -8.13
N PHE A 13 -9.11 -24.42 -7.15
CA PHE A 13 -7.77 -24.72 -6.65
C PHE A 13 -7.36 -26.14 -7.04
N ARG A 14 -6.18 -26.25 -7.64
CA ARG A 14 -5.59 -27.53 -8.02
C ARG A 14 -4.97 -28.17 -6.76
N GLN A 15 -5.27 -29.45 -6.50
CA GLN A 15 -4.61 -30.25 -5.46
C GLN A 15 -3.13 -30.48 -5.81
N PHE A 16 -2.30 -30.81 -4.84
CA PHE A 16 -0.92 -31.21 -5.12
C PHE A 16 -0.91 -32.52 -5.93
N GLU A 17 -0.09 -32.58 -6.98
CA GLU A 17 0.16 -33.80 -7.76
C GLU A 17 1.49 -34.43 -7.36
N PRO A 18 1.48 -35.62 -6.72
CA PRO A 18 2.69 -36.28 -6.23
C PRO A 18 3.71 -36.65 -7.32
N THR A 19 3.29 -36.70 -8.59
CA THR A 19 4.18 -37.03 -9.71
C THR A 19 4.87 -35.82 -10.36
N GLU A 20 4.45 -34.61 -10.00
CA GLU A 20 5.04 -33.34 -10.44
C GLU A 20 5.98 -32.81 -9.35
N ASP A 21 7.10 -32.18 -9.73
CA ASP A 21 7.87 -31.43 -8.74
C ASP A 21 7.09 -30.18 -8.26
N CYS A 22 7.59 -29.47 -7.25
CA CYS A 22 6.86 -28.31 -6.74
C CYS A 22 6.72 -27.20 -7.79
N PHE A 23 7.76 -26.95 -8.57
CA PHE A 23 7.75 -25.88 -9.56
C PHE A 23 6.74 -26.17 -10.69
N GLU A 24 6.65 -27.43 -11.10
CA GLU A 24 5.64 -27.95 -12.04
C GLU A 24 4.24 -27.81 -11.46
N ASN A 25 4.03 -28.23 -10.20
CA ASN A 25 2.79 -28.05 -9.47
C ASN A 25 2.36 -26.58 -9.43
N ALA A 26 3.28 -25.65 -9.14
CA ALA A 26 3.00 -24.21 -9.10
C ALA A 26 2.59 -23.67 -10.49
N ILE A 27 3.30 -24.08 -11.55
CA ILE A 27 2.96 -23.68 -12.93
C ILE A 27 1.58 -24.18 -13.34
N ASN A 28 1.28 -25.45 -13.08
CA ASN A 28 0.02 -26.06 -13.48
C ASN A 28 -1.15 -25.53 -12.66
N THR A 29 -0.94 -25.31 -11.36
CA THR A 29 -1.90 -24.64 -10.48
C THR A 29 -2.23 -23.23 -10.97
N TRP A 30 -1.24 -22.43 -11.34
CA TRP A 30 -1.46 -21.12 -11.93
C TRP A 30 -2.31 -21.19 -13.20
N ARG A 31 -1.98 -22.10 -14.13
CA ARG A 31 -2.69 -22.25 -15.40
C ARG A 31 -4.17 -22.58 -15.19
N GLU A 32 -4.45 -23.51 -14.29
CA GLU A 32 -5.83 -23.89 -13.95
C GLU A 32 -6.57 -22.75 -13.26
N PHE A 33 -5.95 -22.13 -12.26
CA PHE A 33 -6.56 -21.06 -11.47
C PHE A 33 -6.97 -19.88 -12.36
N VAL A 34 -6.07 -19.38 -13.22
CA VAL A 34 -6.37 -18.25 -14.12
C VAL A 34 -7.52 -18.57 -15.07
N LYS A 35 -7.61 -19.82 -15.54
CA LYS A 35 -8.71 -20.28 -16.40
C LYS A 35 -10.03 -20.34 -15.64
N LYS A 36 -10.05 -21.01 -14.48
CA LYS A 36 -11.26 -21.22 -13.66
C LYS A 36 -11.80 -19.91 -13.08
N ALA A 37 -10.92 -19.04 -12.58
CA ALA A 37 -11.27 -17.72 -12.06
C ALA A 37 -11.44 -16.64 -13.17
N GLU A 38 -11.36 -17.04 -14.44
CA GLU A 38 -11.53 -16.18 -15.62
C GLU A 38 -10.68 -14.89 -15.62
N LEU A 39 -9.48 -14.94 -15.06
CA LEU A 39 -8.66 -13.74 -14.83
C LEU A 39 -8.22 -13.04 -16.12
N PHE A 40 -8.26 -13.72 -17.27
CA PHE A 40 -8.06 -13.11 -18.58
C PHE A 40 -9.10 -12.02 -18.94
N LYS A 41 -10.28 -12.03 -18.30
CA LYS A 41 -11.30 -10.98 -18.44
C LYS A 41 -11.03 -9.78 -17.54
N GLU A 42 -10.25 -9.98 -16.48
CA GLU A 42 -9.99 -9.00 -15.43
C GLU A 42 -8.68 -8.24 -15.62
N LEU A 43 -7.67 -8.93 -16.15
CA LEU A 43 -6.29 -8.47 -16.18
C LEU A 43 -5.73 -8.47 -17.61
N THR A 44 -4.89 -7.48 -17.89
CA THR A 44 -4.10 -7.40 -19.11
C THR A 44 -3.01 -8.47 -19.13
N ARG A 45 -2.43 -8.72 -20.31
CA ARG A 45 -1.31 -9.67 -20.47
C ARG A 45 -0.11 -9.33 -19.57
N THR A 46 0.21 -8.04 -19.42
CA THR A 46 1.32 -7.59 -18.57
C THR A 46 1.05 -7.83 -17.09
N GLU A 47 -0.17 -7.51 -16.63
CA GLU A 47 -0.58 -7.74 -15.23
C GLU A 47 -0.59 -9.24 -14.90
N LEU A 48 -1.14 -10.08 -15.78
CA LEU A 48 -1.11 -11.54 -15.62
C LEU A 48 0.32 -12.09 -15.60
N ARG A 49 1.22 -11.56 -16.43
CA ARG A 49 2.62 -12.02 -16.46
C ARG A 49 3.32 -11.76 -15.12
N PHE A 50 3.16 -10.57 -14.54
CA PHE A 50 3.81 -10.25 -13.27
C PHE A 50 3.14 -10.92 -12.08
N PHE A 51 1.80 -11.05 -12.10
CA PHE A 51 1.10 -11.85 -11.10
C PHE A 51 1.55 -13.31 -11.15
N ARG A 52 1.61 -13.93 -12.35
CA ARG A 52 2.14 -15.28 -12.53
C ARG A 52 3.53 -15.44 -11.92
N LYS A 53 4.43 -14.49 -12.21
CA LYS A 53 5.80 -14.55 -11.71
C LYS A 53 5.83 -14.59 -10.19
N ARG A 54 5.16 -13.63 -9.53
CA ARG A 54 5.14 -13.56 -8.07
C ARG A 54 4.47 -14.78 -7.43
N PHE A 55 3.35 -15.24 -8.00
CA PHE A 55 2.66 -16.43 -7.54
C PHE A 55 3.55 -17.69 -7.58
N ILE A 56 4.29 -17.89 -8.68
CA ILE A 56 5.21 -19.03 -8.80
C ILE A 56 6.40 -18.87 -7.86
N ASP A 57 6.97 -17.67 -7.76
CA ASP A 57 8.10 -17.40 -6.86
C ASP A 57 7.70 -17.64 -5.38
N GLU A 58 6.47 -17.30 -4.98
CA GLU A 58 5.92 -17.55 -3.63
C GLU A 58 5.77 -19.05 -3.35
N LEU A 59 5.11 -19.81 -4.24
CA LEU A 59 4.95 -21.25 -4.02
C LEU A 59 6.27 -22.02 -4.07
N ASP A 60 7.20 -21.61 -4.92
CA ASP A 60 8.55 -22.18 -4.95
C ASP A 60 9.32 -21.86 -3.66
N PHE A 61 9.07 -20.69 -3.05
CA PHE A 61 9.59 -20.35 -1.73
C PHE A 61 8.97 -21.23 -0.65
N ASP A 62 7.64 -21.36 -0.60
CA ASP A 62 6.93 -22.19 0.38
C ASP A 62 7.40 -23.64 0.33
N CYS A 63 7.52 -24.24 -0.86
CA CYS A 63 8.03 -25.60 -1.00
C CYS A 63 9.45 -25.83 -0.48
N LYS A 64 10.28 -24.79 -0.40
CA LYS A 64 11.64 -24.88 0.13
C LYS A 64 11.70 -24.69 1.64
N HIS A 65 10.70 -24.03 2.23
CA HIS A 65 10.76 -23.56 3.61
C HIS A 65 9.65 -24.11 4.50
N ASP A 66 8.57 -24.64 3.93
CA ASP A 66 7.52 -25.34 4.65
C ASP A 66 7.80 -26.86 4.69
N PRO A 67 8.14 -27.43 5.86
CA PRO A 67 8.35 -28.87 6.00
C PRO A 67 7.08 -29.70 5.77
N ASP A 68 5.89 -29.08 5.84
CA ASP A 68 4.57 -29.70 5.72
C ASP A 68 3.84 -29.29 4.41
N VAL A 69 4.57 -28.85 3.38
CA VAL A 69 3.98 -28.28 2.15
C VAL A 69 2.89 -29.13 1.50
N LEU A 70 3.00 -30.47 1.52
CA LEU A 70 1.97 -31.34 0.94
C LEU A 70 0.63 -31.23 1.67
N LYS A 71 0.67 -31.03 2.98
CA LYS A 71 -0.50 -30.85 3.84
C LYS A 71 -1.04 -29.42 3.72
N ASN A 72 -0.15 -28.44 3.59
CA ASN A 72 -0.49 -27.02 3.57
C ASN A 72 -0.79 -26.48 2.17
N TRP A 73 -0.53 -27.27 1.11
CA TRP A 73 -0.59 -26.86 -0.29
C TRP A 73 -1.78 -25.97 -0.65
N LEU A 74 -3.00 -26.37 -0.30
CA LEU A 74 -4.18 -25.55 -0.64
C LEU A 74 -4.21 -24.22 0.12
N THR A 75 -3.76 -24.20 1.37
CA THR A 75 -3.62 -22.98 2.17
C THR A 75 -2.60 -22.06 1.52
N ASP A 76 -1.46 -22.59 1.11
CA ASP A 76 -0.36 -21.82 0.49
C ASP A 76 -0.79 -21.27 -0.87
N VAL A 77 -1.44 -22.09 -1.71
CA VAL A 77 -2.02 -21.63 -2.98
C VAL A 77 -3.05 -20.53 -2.76
N ARG A 78 -3.95 -20.67 -1.77
CA ARG A 78 -4.96 -19.66 -1.45
C ARG A 78 -4.33 -18.36 -0.97
N ALA A 79 -3.29 -18.44 -0.15
CA ALA A 79 -2.52 -17.29 0.29
C ALA A 79 -1.81 -16.63 -0.89
N ALA A 80 -1.08 -17.39 -1.71
CA ALA A 80 -0.33 -16.90 -2.85
C ALA A 80 -1.24 -16.20 -3.89
N VAL A 81 -2.41 -16.75 -4.24
CA VAL A 81 -3.31 -16.05 -5.18
C VAL A 81 -3.84 -14.74 -4.63
N GLN A 82 -4.04 -14.62 -3.31
CA GLN A 82 -4.59 -13.43 -2.69
C GLN A 82 -3.52 -12.38 -2.40
N ASN A 83 -2.38 -12.80 -1.88
CA ASN A 83 -1.24 -11.95 -1.55
C ASN A 83 -0.57 -11.42 -2.81
N GLU A 84 -0.41 -12.26 -3.83
CA GLU A 84 0.35 -11.92 -5.04
C GLU A 84 -0.47 -11.27 -6.15
N LYS A 85 -1.79 -11.14 -5.97
CA LYS A 85 -2.62 -10.42 -6.94
C LYS A 85 -2.17 -8.96 -7.06
N PRO A 86 -2.34 -8.32 -8.24
CA PRO A 86 -1.99 -6.91 -8.40
C PRO A 86 -2.80 -6.03 -7.44
N ALA A 87 -2.13 -5.14 -6.71
CA ALA A 87 -2.80 -4.17 -5.83
C ALA A 87 -3.65 -3.15 -6.62
N PHE A 88 -3.25 -2.85 -7.86
CA PHE A 88 -4.00 -2.00 -8.78
C PHE A 88 -3.94 -2.58 -10.20
N CYS A 89 -5.00 -2.37 -10.99
CA CYS A 89 -5.07 -2.88 -12.36
C CYS A 89 -5.83 -1.93 -13.29
N LYS A 90 -5.69 -2.14 -14.60
CA LYS A 90 -6.33 -1.31 -15.63
C LYS A 90 -7.84 -1.37 -15.59
N LYS A 91 -8.43 -2.49 -15.18
CA LYS A 91 -9.88 -2.61 -15.01
C LYS A 91 -10.38 -1.75 -13.85
N LEU A 92 -9.66 -1.76 -12.72
CA LEU A 92 -9.94 -0.89 -11.57
C LEU A 92 -9.79 0.59 -11.92
N GLU A 93 -8.74 0.97 -12.66
CA GLU A 93 -8.60 2.33 -13.21
C GLU A 93 -9.84 2.78 -13.98
N ARG A 94 -10.31 1.94 -14.91
CA ARG A 94 -11.52 2.24 -15.71
C ARG A 94 -12.76 2.34 -14.83
N SER A 95 -12.88 1.48 -13.81
CA SER A 95 -14.00 1.51 -12.88
C SER A 95 -14.07 2.83 -12.11
N LEU A 96 -12.96 3.21 -11.46
CA LEU A 96 -12.85 4.43 -10.65
C LEU A 96 -13.05 5.69 -11.50
N ASN A 97 -12.44 5.76 -12.69
CA ASN A 97 -12.61 6.92 -13.56
C ASN A 97 -14.05 7.06 -14.11
N ARG A 98 -14.77 5.95 -14.32
CA ARG A 98 -16.19 5.99 -14.71
C ARG A 98 -17.09 6.46 -13.56
N ALA A 99 -16.72 6.17 -12.32
CA ALA A 99 -17.48 6.59 -11.14
C ALA A 99 -17.44 8.10 -10.89
N ALA A 100 -16.56 8.85 -11.57
CA ALA A 100 -16.52 10.32 -11.54
C ALA A 100 -16.43 10.94 -10.12
N LEU A 101 -15.59 10.35 -9.26
CA LEU A 101 -15.46 10.69 -7.84
C LEU A 101 -14.69 12.00 -7.54
N GLY A 102 -14.59 12.93 -8.51
CA GLY A 102 -13.85 14.19 -8.36
C GLY A 102 -12.33 14.10 -8.54
N TYR A 103 -11.78 12.91 -8.82
CA TYR A 103 -10.37 12.70 -9.15
C TYR A 103 -10.23 11.74 -10.34
N LYS A 104 -9.03 11.70 -10.93
CA LYS A 104 -8.67 10.74 -11.98
C LYS A 104 -7.53 9.85 -11.51
N VAL A 105 -7.65 8.56 -11.75
CA VAL A 105 -6.60 7.57 -11.48
C VAL A 105 -5.97 7.10 -12.78
N LYS A 106 -4.71 6.69 -12.72
CA LYS A 106 -3.97 6.13 -13.85
C LYS A 106 -3.02 5.03 -13.37
N MET A 107 -3.21 3.82 -13.89
CA MET A 107 -2.28 2.71 -13.74
C MET A 107 -0.93 3.10 -14.35
N GLN A 108 0.12 3.03 -13.53
CA GLN A 108 1.50 3.22 -13.96
C GLN A 108 2.16 1.87 -14.24
N SER A 109 3.23 1.87 -15.04
CA SER A 109 3.94 0.63 -15.40
C SER A 109 4.47 -0.13 -14.18
N TRP A 110 5.02 0.59 -13.19
CA TRP A 110 5.57 0.01 -11.97
C TRP A 110 4.50 -0.66 -11.10
N MET A 111 3.25 -0.19 -11.13
CA MET A 111 2.16 -0.74 -10.31
C MET A 111 1.86 -2.20 -10.67
N ALA A 112 2.16 -2.64 -11.89
CA ALA A 112 1.97 -4.05 -12.29
C ALA A 112 2.91 -5.00 -11.52
N HIS A 113 4.01 -4.47 -10.98
CA HIS A 113 4.97 -5.21 -10.16
C HIS A 113 4.56 -5.30 -8.69
N THR A 114 3.64 -4.44 -8.22
CA THR A 114 3.21 -4.39 -6.83
C THR A 114 2.12 -5.43 -6.55
N SER A 115 2.38 -6.33 -5.61
CA SER A 115 1.39 -7.27 -5.08
C SER A 115 0.51 -6.63 -4.01
N GLN A 116 -0.63 -7.25 -3.70
CA GLN A 116 -1.50 -6.86 -2.60
C GLN A 116 -0.72 -6.87 -1.27
N LEU A 117 0.02 -7.94 -1.00
CA LEU A 117 0.85 -8.05 0.21
C LEU A 117 1.93 -6.97 0.29
N SER A 118 2.61 -6.69 -0.83
CA SER A 118 3.60 -5.60 -0.88
C SER A 118 2.96 -4.25 -0.57
N PHE A 119 1.77 -3.99 -1.12
CA PHE A 119 1.02 -2.76 -0.87
C PHE A 119 0.62 -2.63 0.60
N ASP A 120 0.05 -3.69 1.17
CA ASP A 120 -0.41 -3.71 2.56
C ASP A 120 0.76 -3.57 3.54
N THR A 121 1.93 -4.13 3.22
CA THR A 121 3.16 -3.98 4.02
C THR A 121 3.67 -2.54 4.05
N MET A 122 3.48 -1.77 2.97
CA MET A 122 3.82 -0.34 2.94
C MET A 122 2.84 0.51 3.79
N CYS A 123 1.63 0.01 4.05
CA CYS A 123 0.62 0.66 4.91
C CYS A 123 0.90 0.41 6.40
N GLY A 124 1.94 1.06 6.93
CA GLY A 124 2.49 0.77 8.24
C GLY A 124 1.82 1.40 9.46
N LYS A 125 1.01 2.45 9.30
CA LYS A 125 0.27 3.04 10.42
C LYS A 125 -0.86 2.10 10.83
N LYS A 126 -0.69 1.39 11.94
CA LYS A 126 -1.71 0.55 12.57
C LYS A 126 -2.27 1.29 13.78
N ALA A 127 -3.53 1.71 13.69
CA ALA A 127 -4.25 2.33 14.79
C ALA A 127 -5.69 1.82 14.77
N THR A 128 -6.18 1.41 15.93
CA THR A 128 -7.58 1.06 16.15
C THR A 128 -8.45 2.31 16.16
N GLU A 129 -9.76 2.12 15.96
CA GLU A 129 -10.73 3.21 16.02
C GLU A 129 -10.75 3.89 17.39
N ALA A 130 -10.60 3.11 18.48
CA ALA A 130 -10.51 3.63 19.84
C ALA A 130 -9.24 4.47 20.09
N GLU A 131 -8.08 4.05 19.55
CA GLU A 131 -6.84 4.83 19.63
C GLU A 131 -6.96 6.14 18.85
N ASN A 132 -7.53 6.10 17.64
CA ASN A 132 -7.77 7.31 16.85
C ASN A 132 -8.73 8.27 17.56
N HIS A 133 -9.79 7.75 18.19
CA HIS A 133 -10.75 8.55 18.96
C HIS A 133 -10.07 9.21 20.18
N THR A 134 -9.24 8.44 20.90
CA THR A 134 -8.49 8.96 22.06
C THR A 134 -7.54 10.08 21.64
N MET A 135 -6.77 9.87 20.58
CA MET A 135 -5.85 10.87 20.03
C MET A 135 -6.58 12.13 19.58
N PHE A 136 -7.76 11.99 18.96
CA PHE A 136 -8.60 13.12 18.57
C PHE A 136 -9.03 13.95 19.79
N LEU A 137 -9.57 13.33 20.84
CA LEU A 137 -10.00 14.03 22.06
C LEU A 137 -8.84 14.75 22.74
N GLN A 138 -7.68 14.11 22.85
CA GLN A 138 -6.47 14.74 23.42
C GLN A 138 -6.01 15.95 22.60
N THR A 139 -6.09 15.85 21.27
CA THR A 139 -5.73 16.96 20.37
C THR A 139 -6.71 18.12 20.53
N GLN A 140 -8.00 17.83 20.64
CA GLN A 140 -9.03 18.84 20.87
C GLN A 140 -8.82 19.56 22.20
N GLU A 141 -8.62 18.81 23.30
CA GLU A 141 -8.34 19.37 24.62
C GLU A 141 -7.08 20.27 24.61
N TYR A 142 -6.02 19.83 23.91
CA TYR A 142 -4.81 20.64 23.74
C TYR A 142 -5.10 22.00 23.09
N TYR A 143 -5.87 22.03 22.00
CA TYR A 143 -6.19 23.29 21.32
C TYR A 143 -7.13 24.18 22.13
N GLU A 144 -8.14 23.60 22.78
CA GLU A 144 -9.09 24.34 23.65
C GLU A 144 -8.40 24.98 24.86
N THR A 145 -7.35 24.34 25.38
CA THR A 145 -6.58 24.84 26.53
C THR A 145 -5.40 25.74 26.15
N SER A 146 -4.96 25.71 24.88
CA SER A 146 -3.92 26.59 24.37
C SER A 146 -4.45 28.04 24.26
N LYS A 147 -4.02 28.91 25.19
CA LYS A 147 -4.52 30.29 25.36
C LYS A 147 -4.20 31.27 24.23
N GLU A 148 -3.62 30.83 23.12
CA GLU A 148 -2.97 31.73 22.16
C GLU A 148 -3.84 32.14 20.97
N ILE A 149 -4.99 31.50 20.76
CA ILE A 149 -5.79 31.75 19.56
C ILE A 149 -7.24 32.06 19.93
N LYS A 150 -7.63 33.34 19.87
CA LYS A 150 -9.05 33.71 19.81
C LYS A 150 -9.54 33.47 18.39
N GLU A 151 -10.37 32.43 18.19
CA GLU A 151 -10.95 32.09 16.87
C GLU A 151 -11.62 33.30 16.18
N GLU A 152 -12.19 34.21 16.98
CA GLU A 152 -12.90 35.42 16.54
C GLU A 152 -11.99 36.45 15.83
N GLU A 153 -10.67 36.35 15.97
CA GLU A 153 -9.67 37.24 15.35
C GLU A 153 -8.89 36.56 14.20
N LEU A 154 -9.11 35.26 13.94
CA LEU A 154 -8.40 34.55 12.88
C LEU A 154 -9.01 34.79 11.50
N GLN A 155 -8.34 35.61 10.69
CA GLN A 155 -8.61 35.68 9.25
C GLN A 155 -7.76 34.66 8.51
N LEU A 156 -8.32 33.47 8.28
CA LEU A 156 -7.68 32.43 7.49
C LEU A 156 -7.76 32.74 5.99
N PRO A 157 -6.66 32.52 5.22
CA PRO A 157 -6.69 32.70 3.78
C PRO A 157 -7.52 31.59 3.11
N SER A 158 -8.08 31.89 1.94
CA SER A 158 -8.83 30.92 1.13
C SER A 158 -7.97 29.79 0.56
N ALA A 159 -6.65 29.99 0.52
CA ALA A 159 -5.66 28.98 0.17
C ALA A 159 -4.37 29.21 0.97
N PHE A 160 -3.70 28.12 1.37
CA PHE A 160 -2.46 28.17 2.12
C PHE A 160 -1.51 27.08 1.63
N ASP A 161 -0.24 27.43 1.47
CA ASP A 161 0.84 26.50 1.17
C ASP A 161 2.06 26.84 2.03
N SER A 162 2.40 25.96 2.97
CA SER A 162 3.53 26.13 3.89
C SER A 162 4.85 26.42 3.16
N ARG A 163 5.04 25.91 1.94
CA ARG A 163 6.27 26.16 1.16
C ARG A 163 6.37 27.60 0.67
N THR A 164 5.23 28.26 0.48
CA THR A 164 5.16 29.66 0.08
C THR A 164 5.25 30.58 1.29
N GLU A 165 4.61 30.19 2.41
CA GLU A 165 4.63 30.96 3.65
C GLU A 165 6.03 31.01 4.29
N TRP A 166 6.75 29.88 4.27
CA TRP A 166 8.11 29.79 4.81
C TRP A 166 9.13 29.50 3.71
N PRO A 167 9.49 30.48 2.87
CA PRO A 167 10.33 30.27 1.69
C PRO A 167 11.74 29.77 2.04
N ASN A 168 12.30 30.19 3.17
CA ASN A 168 13.60 29.68 3.68
C ASN A 168 13.55 28.18 4.03
N CYS A 169 12.36 27.63 4.25
CA CYS A 169 12.10 26.24 4.60
C CYS A 169 11.41 25.45 3.49
N ALA A 170 11.15 26.07 2.33
CA ALA A 170 10.40 25.45 1.24
C ALA A 170 10.97 24.09 0.81
N THR A 171 12.31 23.98 0.78
CA THR A 171 13.00 22.72 0.44
C THR A 171 12.83 21.65 1.51
N VAL A 172 12.80 22.00 2.80
CA VAL A 172 12.59 21.05 3.90
C VAL A 172 11.13 20.60 3.93
N ILE A 173 10.19 21.54 3.87
CA ILE A 173 8.75 21.30 3.89
C ILE A 173 8.30 20.50 2.65
N GLY A 174 8.83 20.85 1.48
CA GLY A 174 8.48 20.20 0.21
C GLY A 174 9.23 18.91 -0.07
N LYS A 175 10.08 18.44 0.85
CA LYS A 175 10.92 17.26 0.65
C LYS A 175 10.04 16.01 0.57
N ILE A 176 10.17 15.27 -0.53
CA ILE A 176 9.49 13.98 -0.69
C ILE A 176 10.43 12.87 -0.27
N HIS A 177 10.04 12.14 0.76
CA HIS A 177 10.80 11.02 1.30
C HIS A 177 10.30 9.68 0.73
N ASN A 178 11.16 8.66 0.78
CA ASN A 178 10.84 7.31 0.31
C ASN A 178 11.03 6.31 1.46
N GLN A 179 9.92 5.75 1.94
CA GLN A 179 9.91 4.71 2.99
C GLN A 179 10.38 3.33 2.51
N GLY A 180 10.61 3.16 1.21
CA GLY A 180 10.94 1.88 0.59
C GLY A 180 9.78 0.89 0.69
N THR A 181 10.10 -0.37 0.94
CA THR A 181 9.13 -1.46 1.13
C THR A 181 8.69 -1.64 2.59
N CYS A 182 9.20 -0.81 3.51
CA CYS A 182 8.87 -0.89 4.92
C CYS A 182 7.58 -0.11 5.23
N GLY A 183 6.78 -0.61 6.17
CA GLY A 183 5.65 0.11 6.77
C GLY A 183 6.09 1.18 7.76
N SER A 184 6.98 2.09 7.36
CA SER A 184 7.54 3.14 8.22
C SER A 184 6.87 4.51 8.01
N CYS A 185 5.75 4.58 7.29
CA CYS A 185 5.03 5.82 6.97
C CYS A 185 4.69 6.68 8.21
N TRP A 186 4.44 6.04 9.36
CA TRP A 186 4.16 6.73 10.62
C TRP A 186 5.39 7.54 11.10
N ALA A 187 6.59 6.99 10.94
CA ALA A 187 7.84 7.65 11.32
C ALA A 187 8.19 8.74 10.31
N PHE A 188 8.06 8.47 9.02
CA PHE A 188 8.30 9.46 7.97
C PHE A 188 7.35 10.66 8.08
N GLY A 189 6.05 10.43 8.31
CA GLY A 189 5.08 11.51 8.52
C GLY A 189 5.41 12.38 9.75
N ALA A 190 5.79 11.75 10.86
CA ALA A 190 6.14 12.46 12.09
C ALA A 190 7.45 13.26 11.96
N LEU A 191 8.49 12.66 11.38
CA LEU A 191 9.79 13.31 11.20
C LEU A 191 9.71 14.44 10.17
N SER A 192 9.05 14.25 9.02
CA SER A 192 8.86 15.35 8.05
C SER A 192 8.14 16.57 8.65
N ALA A 193 7.17 16.35 9.54
CA ALA A 193 6.52 17.44 10.26
C ALA A 193 7.44 18.09 11.30
N THR A 194 8.25 17.30 12.00
CA THR A 194 9.23 17.78 13.00
C THR A 194 10.31 18.62 12.34
N ASP A 195 10.87 18.17 11.21
CA ASP A 195 11.88 18.90 10.44
C ASP A 195 11.35 20.23 9.93
N SER A 196 10.12 20.21 9.41
CA SER A 196 9.43 21.43 8.96
C SER A 196 9.29 22.44 10.09
N ARG A 197 8.82 22.00 11.27
CA ARG A 197 8.68 22.86 12.45
C ARG A 197 10.02 23.37 12.93
N LEU A 198 11.05 22.52 13.02
CA LEU A 198 12.38 22.94 13.44
C LEU A 198 13.00 23.96 12.48
N CYS A 199 12.80 23.79 11.17
CA CYS A 199 13.22 24.79 10.19
C CYS A 199 12.49 26.13 10.41
N ILE A 200 11.16 26.11 10.61
CA ILE A 200 10.35 27.30 10.84
C ILE A 200 10.80 28.03 12.11
N GLU A 201 10.90 27.31 13.23
CA GLU A 201 11.30 27.87 14.53
C GLU A 201 12.72 28.46 14.50
N THR A 202 13.60 27.87 13.70
CA THR A 202 14.98 28.35 13.54
C THR A 202 15.15 29.34 12.38
N ASN A 203 14.05 29.79 11.78
CA ASN A 203 14.03 30.69 10.62
C ASN A 203 14.96 30.24 9.47
N GLY A 204 14.98 28.94 9.19
CA GLY A 204 15.80 28.34 8.14
C GLY A 204 17.22 27.94 8.55
N ALA A 205 17.65 28.17 9.80
CA ALA A 205 18.99 27.71 10.23
C ALA A 205 19.09 26.17 10.23
N PHE A 206 18.00 25.47 10.56
CA PHE A 206 17.86 24.04 10.28
C PHE A 206 17.39 23.83 8.83
N SER A 207 18.34 23.80 7.89
CA SER A 207 18.06 23.56 6.47
C SER A 207 19.24 22.89 5.74
N GLY A 208 19.10 22.67 4.43
CA GLY A 208 20.14 22.11 3.56
C GLY A 208 20.19 20.58 3.52
N PRO A 209 21.22 19.99 2.88
CA PRO A 209 21.26 18.55 2.57
C PRO A 209 21.31 17.63 3.80
N ARG A 210 21.70 18.18 4.95
CA ARG A 210 21.80 17.46 6.22
C ARG A 210 20.58 17.66 7.12
N ALA A 211 19.67 18.57 6.77
CA ALA A 211 18.34 18.59 7.35
C ALA A 211 17.57 17.40 6.76
N GLN A 212 17.40 16.38 7.59
CA GLN A 212 16.85 15.09 7.21
C GLN A 212 15.83 14.61 8.21
#